data_AF-A0A126PAW0-F1
#
_entry.id   AF-A0A126PAW0-F1
#
_cell.length_a   1.000
_cell.length_b   1.000
_cell.length_c   1.000
_cell.angle_alpha   90.00
_cell.angle_beta   90.00
_cell.angle_gamma   90.00
#
_symmetry.space_group_name_H-M   'P 1'
#
loop_
_entity.id
_entity.type
_entity.pdbx_description
1 polymer ?
#
loop_
_entity_poly.entity_id
_entity_poly.type
_entity_poly.pdbx_seq_one_letter_code
_entity_poly.pdbx_strand_id
1 'polypeptide(L)'
;MKSCFAYLLVALVLLQTFSRELLVVDFALNQATITARFCVNKARPQLHCDGKCYFAKQLKKQQERESNAPSPLKERLEMLPVALGSWEARPAQPGAPATMRYAALVAGRYAAPLGTVFHPPLG
;
A
#
# COMPACT_ATOMS: atom_id res chain seq x y z
N MET A 1 4.76 6.55 -41.38
CA MET A 1 4.39 7.77 -40.61
C MET A 1 3.45 7.47 -39.44
N LYS A 2 2.34 6.74 -39.64
CA LYS A 2 1.38 6.38 -38.57
C LYS A 2 2.02 5.63 -37.39
N SER A 3 2.88 4.65 -37.69
CA SER A 3 3.56 3.85 -36.66
C SER A 3 4.60 4.63 -35.85
N CYS A 4 5.32 5.59 -36.45
CA CYS A 4 6.22 6.48 -35.71
C CYS A 4 5.44 7.31 -34.68
N PHE A 5 4.26 7.79 -35.05
CA PHE A 5 3.40 8.55 -34.16
C PHE A 5 2.90 7.68 -32.99
N ALA A 6 2.56 6.42 -33.27
CA ALA A 6 2.19 5.47 -32.22
C ALA A 6 3.34 5.20 -31.24
N TYR A 7 4.56 4.94 -31.73
CA TYR A 7 5.73 4.76 -30.88
C TYR A 7 6.06 6.00 -30.05
N LEU A 8 5.93 7.19 -30.65
CA LEU A 8 6.14 8.46 -29.95
C LEU A 8 5.12 8.64 -28.81
N LEU A 9 3.83 8.38 -29.07
CA LEU A 9 2.79 8.47 -28.03
C LEU A 9 3.03 7.46 -26.90
N VAL A 10 3.40 6.23 -27.23
CA VAL A 10 3.74 5.21 -26.23
C VAL A 10 4.93 5.66 -25.38
N ALA A 11 5.99 6.18 -26.01
CA ALA A 11 7.16 6.67 -25.29
C ALA A 11 6.82 7.83 -24.34
N LEU A 12 5.96 8.77 -24.75
CA LEU A 12 5.53 9.87 -23.89
C LEU A 12 4.72 9.40 -22.68
N VAL A 13 3.82 8.43 -22.85
CA VAL A 13 3.04 7.85 -21.74
C VAL A 13 3.97 7.13 -20.76
N LEU A 14 4.90 6.32 -21.26
CA LEU A 14 5.89 5.64 -20.43
C LEU A 14 6.76 6.64 -19.67
N LEU A 15 7.21 7.71 -20.32
CA LEU A 15 8.01 8.75 -19.69
C LEU A 15 7.27 9.43 -18.53
N GLN A 16 5.96 9.67 -18.67
CA GLN A 16 5.12 10.18 -17.60
C GLN A 16 5.14 9.22 -16.38
N THR A 17 4.97 7.91 -16.61
CA THR A 17 4.95 6.87 -15.56
C THR A 17 6.31 6.70 -14.89
N PHE A 18 7.40 6.72 -15.65
CA PHE A 18 8.74 6.51 -15.12
C PHE A 18 9.38 7.77 -14.50
N SER A 19 8.72 8.93 -14.56
CA SER A 19 9.28 10.18 -14.02
C SER A 19 9.69 10.12 -12.55
N ARG A 20 8.98 9.33 -11.73
CA ARG A 20 9.31 9.10 -10.31
C ARG A 20 10.48 8.13 -10.15
N GLU A 21 10.50 7.05 -10.91
CA GLU A 21 11.56 6.03 -10.88
C GLU A 21 12.89 6.60 -11.37
N LEU A 22 12.87 7.41 -12.44
CA LEU A 22 14.05 8.11 -12.95
C LEU A 22 14.67 9.03 -11.90
N LEU A 23 13.87 9.64 -11.03
CA LEU A 23 14.35 10.49 -9.94
C LEU A 23 15.10 9.69 -8.87
N VAL A 24 14.62 8.48 -8.55
CA VAL A 24 15.28 7.55 -7.63
C VAL A 24 16.61 7.08 -8.21
N VAL A 25 16.62 6.70 -9.50
CA VAL A 25 17.81 6.23 -10.20
C VAL A 25 18.87 7.33 -10.31
N ASP A 26 18.48 8.55 -10.69
CA ASP A 26 19.38 9.69 -10.74
C ASP A 26 20.01 10.00 -9.37
N PHE A 27 19.20 9.95 -8.31
CA PHE A 27 19.71 10.11 -6.95
C PHE A 27 20.72 9.03 -6.57
N ALA A 28 20.46 7.77 -6.91
CA ALA A 28 21.37 6.66 -6.61
C ALA A 28 22.70 6.79 -7.37
N LEU A 29 22.67 7.16 -8.64
CA LEU A 29 23.87 7.34 -9.47
C LEU A 29 24.71 8.54 -9.01
N ASN A 30 24.06 9.64 -8.60
CA ASN A 30 24.72 10.90 -8.27
C ASN A 30 24.79 11.21 -6.77
N GLN A 31 24.56 10.21 -5.90
CA GLN A 31 24.40 10.40 -4.46
C GLN A 31 25.59 11.13 -3.81
N ALA A 32 26.83 10.81 -4.24
CA ALA A 32 28.04 11.43 -3.72
C ALA A 32 28.09 12.93 -4.03
N THR A 33 27.81 13.31 -5.28
CA THR A 33 27.74 14.71 -5.72
C THR A 33 26.62 15.47 -5.02
N ILE A 34 25.46 14.82 -4.85
CA ILE A 34 24.31 15.40 -4.17
C ILE A 34 24.63 15.66 -2.69
N THR A 35 25.25 14.71 -2.03
CA THR A 35 25.68 14.85 -0.64
C THR A 35 26.71 15.97 -0.50
N ALA A 36 27.69 16.03 -1.41
CA ALA A 36 28.77 17.01 -1.40
C ALA A 36 28.32 18.44 -1.73
N ARG A 37 27.22 18.65 -2.47
CA ARG A 37 26.76 19.99 -2.87
C ARG A 37 25.47 20.42 -2.18
N PHE A 38 24.47 19.55 -2.08
CA PHE A 38 23.09 19.91 -1.68
C PHE A 38 22.66 19.44 -0.28
N CYS A 39 23.45 18.59 0.41
CA CYS A 39 23.11 18.16 1.76
C CYS A 39 23.18 19.33 2.76
N VAL A 40 22.10 19.56 3.52
CA VAL A 40 22.04 20.60 4.56
C VAL A 40 22.70 20.15 5.87
N ASN A 41 22.76 18.85 6.13
CA ASN A 41 23.27 18.25 7.37
C ASN A 41 24.75 17.85 7.29
N LYS A 42 25.55 18.46 6.40
CA LYS A 42 27.00 18.15 6.27
C LYS A 42 27.77 18.30 7.58
N ALA A 43 27.40 19.28 8.39
CA ALA A 43 28.04 19.54 9.68
C ALA A 43 27.66 18.52 10.78
N ARG A 44 26.74 17.59 10.52
CA ARG A 44 26.24 16.60 11.48
C ARG A 44 26.32 15.19 10.88
N PRO A 45 27.52 14.61 10.74
CA PRO A 45 27.71 13.28 10.15
C PRO A 45 27.03 12.15 10.94
N GLN A 46 26.80 12.35 12.25
CA GLN A 46 26.10 11.40 13.13
C GLN A 46 24.66 11.09 12.68
N LEU A 47 24.06 11.96 11.85
CA LEU A 47 22.69 11.78 11.36
C LEU A 47 22.59 10.87 10.13
N HIS A 48 23.71 10.39 9.56
CA HIS A 48 23.74 9.49 8.39
C HIS A 48 22.79 9.95 7.26
N CYS A 49 22.84 11.24 6.94
CA CYS A 49 21.90 11.87 6.03
C CYS A 49 22.15 11.49 4.57
N ASP A 50 23.40 11.40 4.12
CA ASP A 50 23.79 10.90 2.78
C ASP A 50 22.97 11.50 1.61
N GLY A 51 22.61 12.78 1.70
CA GLY A 51 21.81 13.48 0.68
C GLY A 51 20.29 13.22 0.74
N LYS A 52 19.81 12.36 1.65
CA LYS A 52 18.38 12.00 1.83
C LYS A 52 17.49 13.22 2.11
N CYS A 53 18.02 14.27 2.76
CA CYS A 53 17.27 15.50 3.00
C CYS A 53 16.88 16.22 1.69
N TYR A 54 17.79 16.24 0.71
CA TYR A 54 17.55 16.84 -0.60
C TYR A 54 16.57 15.98 -1.39
N PHE A 55 16.77 14.67 -1.38
CA PHE A 55 15.90 13.70 -2.04
C PHE A 55 14.45 13.77 -1.55
N ALA A 56 14.25 13.83 -0.23
CA ALA A 56 12.94 13.99 0.39
C ALA A 56 12.25 15.30 -0.05
N LYS A 57 13.01 16.39 -0.20
CA LYS A 57 12.47 17.67 -0.68
C LYS A 57 12.02 17.57 -2.15
N GLN A 58 12.79 16.87 -2.96
CA GLN A 58 12.48 16.68 -4.38
C GLN A 58 11.25 15.78 -4.59
N LEU A 59 11.13 14.70 -3.81
CA LEU A 59 9.93 13.86 -3.76
C LEU A 59 8.67 14.63 -3.38
N LYS A 60 8.74 15.46 -2.32
CA LYS A 60 7.62 16.33 -1.92
C LYS A 60 7.20 17.28 -3.04
N LYS A 61 8.17 17.89 -3.73
CA LYS A 61 7.90 18.79 -4.85
C LYS A 61 7.24 18.07 -6.03
N GLN A 62 7.61 16.82 -6.29
CA GLN A 62 6.97 15.98 -7.31
C GLN A 62 5.54 15.63 -6.92
N GLN A 63 5.32 15.21 -5.67
CA GLN A 63 4.00 14.88 -5.14
C GLN A 63 3.06 16.09 -5.12
N GLU A 64 3.58 17.27 -4.78
CA GLU A 64 2.82 18.53 -4.82
C GLU A 64 2.46 18.93 -6.25
N ARG A 65 3.32 18.67 -7.24
CA ARG A 65 2.98 18.87 -8.65
C ARG A 65 1.90 17.89 -9.12
N GLU A 66 1.95 16.64 -8.67
CA GLU A 66 0.94 15.64 -8.96
C GLU A 66 -0.39 15.87 -8.21
N SER A 67 -0.36 16.56 -7.07
CA SER A 67 -1.58 16.91 -6.31
C SER A 67 -2.24 18.19 -6.83
N ASN A 68 -1.45 19.16 -7.30
CA ASN A 68 -1.96 20.43 -7.82
C ASN A 68 -2.17 20.41 -9.35
N ALA A 69 -1.79 19.35 -10.05
CA ALA A 69 -2.13 19.19 -11.45
C ALA A 69 -3.65 18.89 -11.57
N PRO A 70 -4.45 19.75 -12.25
CA PRO A 70 -5.82 19.44 -12.59
C PRO A 70 -5.79 18.37 -13.70
N SER A 71 -5.52 17.12 -13.33
CA SER A 71 -5.60 16.01 -14.27
C SER A 71 -6.97 15.37 -14.12
N PRO A 72 -7.90 15.56 -15.08
CA PRO A 72 -9.21 14.91 -15.03
C PRO A 72 -9.09 13.38 -15.00
N LEU A 73 -7.91 12.85 -15.36
CA LEU A 73 -7.58 11.44 -15.38
C LEU A 73 -7.30 10.87 -13.98
N LYS A 74 -6.63 11.60 -13.08
CA LYS A 74 -6.38 11.14 -11.70
C LYS A 74 -7.67 11.09 -10.89
N GLU A 75 -8.51 12.11 -11.05
CA GLU A 75 -9.83 12.18 -10.40
C GLU A 75 -10.78 11.12 -10.97
N ARG A 76 -10.72 10.83 -12.28
CA ARG A 76 -11.45 9.71 -12.89
C ARG A 76 -10.91 8.34 -12.52
N LEU A 77 -9.62 8.21 -12.20
CA LEU A 77 -8.99 6.94 -11.80
C LEU A 77 -9.27 6.61 -10.34
N GLU A 78 -9.26 7.61 -9.46
CA GLU A 78 -9.70 7.45 -8.06
C GLU A 78 -11.22 7.25 -7.95
N MET A 79 -11.99 7.79 -8.90
CA MET A 79 -13.42 7.48 -9.07
C MET A 79 -13.70 6.27 -9.99
N LEU A 80 -12.68 5.56 -10.48
CA LEU A 80 -12.91 4.39 -11.32
C LEU A 80 -13.47 3.29 -10.41
N PRO A 81 -14.73 2.85 -10.60
CA PRO A 81 -15.26 1.78 -9.80
C PRO A 81 -14.35 0.57 -10.00
N VAL A 82 -14.16 -0.19 -8.92
CA VAL A 82 -13.60 -1.55 -8.93
C VAL A 82 -14.46 -2.43 -9.85
N ALA A 83 -14.33 -2.23 -11.15
CA ALA A 83 -15.16 -2.82 -12.20
C ALA A 83 -14.30 -3.57 -13.22
N LEU A 84 -12.97 -3.45 -13.16
CA LEU A 84 -12.05 -4.46 -13.70
C LEU A 84 -11.92 -5.67 -12.77
N GLY A 85 -12.56 -5.63 -11.61
CA GLY A 85 -12.61 -6.70 -10.62
C GLY A 85 -13.98 -7.38 -10.54
N SER A 86 -14.83 -7.33 -11.58
CA SER A 86 -16.02 -8.19 -11.59
C SER A 86 -15.60 -9.63 -11.85
N TRP A 87 -15.03 -10.26 -10.82
CA TRP A 87 -15.37 -11.64 -10.59
C TRP A 87 -16.90 -11.64 -10.43
N GLU A 88 -17.65 -11.97 -11.48
CA GLU A 88 -19.05 -12.29 -11.27
C GLU A 88 -19.06 -13.53 -10.38
N ALA A 89 -19.30 -13.32 -9.08
CA ALA A 89 -19.63 -14.37 -8.14
C ALA A 89 -20.84 -15.11 -8.74
N ARG A 90 -20.58 -16.26 -9.36
CA ARG A 90 -21.61 -17.13 -9.92
C ARG A 90 -22.59 -17.38 -8.76
N PRO A 91 -23.87 -16.97 -8.86
CA PRO A 91 -24.79 -17.17 -7.75
C PRO A 91 -24.85 -18.67 -7.48
N ALA A 92 -24.46 -19.06 -6.27
CA ALA A 92 -24.64 -20.43 -5.81
C ALA A 92 -26.14 -20.73 -5.94
N GLN A 93 -26.49 -21.68 -6.81
CA GLN A 93 -27.85 -22.16 -6.89
C GLN A 93 -28.26 -22.60 -5.48
N PRO A 94 -29.43 -22.18 -4.96
CA PRO A 94 -29.88 -22.65 -3.67
C PRO A 94 -30.10 -24.16 -3.78
N GLY A 95 -29.14 -24.93 -3.26
CA GLY A 95 -29.34 -26.34 -2.99
C GLY A 95 -30.57 -26.47 -2.09
N ALA A 96 -31.43 -27.46 -2.39
CA ALA A 96 -32.65 -27.74 -1.64
C ALA A 96 -32.41 -27.63 -0.12
N PRO A 97 -33.36 -27.11 0.66
CA PRO A 97 -33.15 -26.91 2.09
C PRO A 97 -32.88 -28.25 2.75
N ALA A 98 -31.61 -28.51 3.07
CA ALA A 98 -31.25 -29.57 3.99
C ALA A 98 -31.83 -29.14 5.34
N THR A 99 -32.95 -29.74 5.73
CA THR A 99 -33.50 -29.58 7.07
C THR A 99 -32.44 -30.07 8.05
N MET A 100 -31.71 -29.13 8.63
CA MET A 100 -30.64 -29.42 9.58
C MET A 100 -31.31 -29.97 10.84
N ARG A 101 -31.34 -31.29 10.97
CA ARG A 101 -31.73 -31.97 12.21
C ARG A 101 -30.55 -31.88 13.16
N TYR A 102 -30.51 -30.84 13.98
CA TYR A 102 -29.55 -30.78 15.09
C TYR A 102 -29.87 -31.91 16.06
N ALA A 103 -28.82 -32.59 16.53
CA ALA A 103 -28.94 -33.54 17.64
C ALA A 103 -29.41 -32.79 18.88
N ALA A 104 -30.37 -33.38 19.61
CA ALA A 104 -30.88 -32.80 20.84
C ALA A 104 -29.74 -32.65 21.87
N LEU A 105 -29.62 -31.47 22.45
CA LEU A 105 -28.57 -31.13 23.40
C LEU A 105 -28.79 -31.91 24.69
N VAL A 106 -27.94 -32.90 24.96
CA VAL A 106 -27.95 -33.63 26.22
C VAL A 106 -27.24 -32.78 27.26
N ALA A 107 -28.00 -32.18 28.18
CA ALA A 107 -27.43 -31.46 29.31
C ALA A 107 -26.66 -32.45 30.19
N GLY A 108 -25.33 -32.42 30.11
CA GLY A 108 -24.46 -33.16 31.03
C GLY A 108 -24.70 -32.69 32.45
N ARG A 109 -24.95 -33.62 33.37
CA ARG A 109 -25.02 -33.31 34.80
C ARG A 109 -23.61 -32.98 35.29
N TYR A 110 -23.35 -31.70 35.54
CA TYR A 110 -22.13 -31.30 36.22
C TYR A 110 -22.22 -31.75 37.68
N ALA A 111 -21.24 -32.51 38.15
CA ALA A 111 -21.04 -32.74 39.57
C ALA A 111 -19.93 -31.79 40.02
N ALA A 112 -20.28 -30.73 40.74
CA ALA A 112 -19.27 -29.83 41.29
C ALA A 112 -18.45 -30.62 42.35
N PRO A 113 -17.11 -30.64 42.26
CA PRO A 113 -16.31 -31.24 43.31
C PRO A 113 -16.50 -30.40 44.59
N LEU A 114 -16.98 -31.04 45.67
CA LEU A 114 -17.09 -30.45 47.02
C LEU A 114 -15.70 -30.33 47.67
N GLY A 115 -14.76 -29.70 46.97
CA GLY A 115 -13.42 -29.39 47.45
C GLY A 115 -13.33 -27.96 47.96
N THR A 116 -12.50 -27.74 49.00
CA THR A 116 -12.28 -26.42 49.59
C THR A 116 -11.66 -25.45 48.58
N VAL A 117 -12.14 -24.21 48.61
CA VAL A 117 -11.65 -23.09 47.79
C VAL A 117 -10.15 -22.90 48.05
N PHE A 118 -9.33 -22.99 47.00
CA PHE A 118 -7.89 -22.77 47.09
C PHE A 118 -7.60 -21.33 47.50
N HIS A 119 -6.88 -21.15 48.61
CA HIS A 119 -6.36 -19.86 49.03
C HIS A 119 -4.84 -19.88 48.85
N PRO A 120 -4.28 -18.97 48.03
CA PRO A 120 -2.83 -18.89 47.85
C PRO A 120 -2.16 -18.37 49.14
N PRO A 121 -0.92 -18.80 49.44
CA PRO A 121 -0.18 -18.31 50.60
C PRO A 121 0.16 -16.83 50.41
N LEU A 122 -0.11 -16.02 51.44
CA LEU A 122 0.36 -14.64 51.52
C LEU A 122 1.82 -14.66 51.98
N GLY A 123 2.73 -14.44 51.05
CA GLY A 123 4.16 -14.20 51.27
C GLY A 123 4.63 -13.11 50.31
#